data_AF-A0A7X8F2E4-F1
#
_entry.id   AF-A0A7X8F2E4-F1
#
_cell.length_a   1.000
_cell.length_b   1.000
_cell.length_c   1.000
_cell.angle_alpha   90.00
_cell.angle_beta   90.00
_cell.angle_gamma   90.00
#
_symmetry.space_group_name_H-M   'P 1'
#
loop_
_entity.id
_entity.type
_entity.pdbx_description
1 polymer ?
#
loop_
_entity_poly.entity_id
_entity_poly.type
_entity_poly.pdbx_seq_one_letter_code
_entity_poly.pdbx_strand_id
1 'polypeptide(L)'
;MKKNYAYFIAVYIFLNFCSCSGTPRSVSVLTGDFDTPVLESVSCTSSRSVQLLFSEAVTGKFVEVGKAENIQIETALVCSLSEKIDAQYIQKSSNVLEVRFLDATETGNSYIVRGTVIDSNNNTLTFAYIFIGYNDNVPDVILSEVQSRYSNPKVEFVEIYVRTNGNLSGVCIYSAKDGANGRYEFPPIEVEAGEFVVVHFRNIEADIANETGNDLNLSGGTYSSSARDLWVENKSARIGDKTDVILLEKTADGVVLDAVAFAESTLEDWPKDTFVQALNRAVKDGAWNSISIKDAAVGDKLSATRTISRKGNLDGVIVFSRDSWSVTSINSASPGKPNSD
;
A
#
# COMPACT_ATOMS: atom_id res chain seq x y z
N MET A 1 -47.16 -80.71 55.41
CA MET A 1 -47.98 -79.94 56.38
C MET A 1 -47.06 -79.32 57.42
N LYS A 2 -47.35 -78.06 57.80
CA LYS A 2 -46.73 -77.22 58.85
C LYS A 2 -45.48 -76.42 58.48
N LYS A 3 -45.75 -75.24 57.92
CA LYS A 3 -45.51 -73.90 58.52
C LYS A 3 -44.31 -73.72 59.47
N ASN A 4 -43.50 -72.72 59.11
CA ASN A 4 -43.26 -71.47 59.86
C ASN A 4 -41.95 -71.26 60.66
N TYR A 5 -41.40 -70.06 60.40
CA TYR A 5 -40.57 -69.16 61.21
C TYR A 5 -39.20 -69.62 61.71
N ALA A 6 -38.15 -68.87 61.33
CA ALA A 6 -37.42 -67.99 62.28
C ALA A 6 -36.24 -67.30 61.59
N TYR A 7 -36.10 -66.00 61.85
CA TYR A 7 -34.89 -65.21 61.68
C TYR A 7 -33.75 -65.81 62.52
N PHE A 8 -32.50 -65.79 62.04
CA PHE A 8 -31.34 -65.35 62.84
C PHE A 8 -30.11 -65.08 61.94
N ILE A 9 -29.41 -64.01 62.32
CA ILE A 9 -28.27 -63.36 61.69
C ILE A 9 -27.02 -64.25 61.75
N ALA A 10 -26.26 -64.32 60.65
CA ALA A 10 -24.84 -64.63 60.68
C ALA A 10 -24.12 -63.75 59.65
N VAL A 11 -23.48 -62.70 60.18
CA VAL A 11 -22.50 -61.86 59.50
C VAL A 11 -21.29 -62.73 59.15
N TYR A 12 -20.94 -62.85 57.86
CA TYR A 12 -19.58 -63.24 57.46
C TYR A 12 -19.16 -62.50 56.18
N ILE A 13 -18.34 -61.48 56.45
CA ILE A 13 -17.32 -60.82 55.63
C ILE A 13 -17.01 -61.53 54.30
N PHE A 14 -17.36 -60.88 53.19
CA PHE A 14 -16.61 -60.99 51.93
C PHE A 14 -16.16 -59.61 51.49
N LEU A 15 -14.90 -59.35 51.85
CA LEU A 15 -13.91 -58.47 51.24
C LEU A 15 -14.33 -57.70 49.98
N ASN A 16 -14.40 -56.38 50.16
CA ASN A 16 -13.92 -55.34 49.26
C ASN A 16 -13.15 -55.83 48.02
N PHE A 17 -13.82 -55.76 46.87
CA PHE A 17 -13.24 -55.15 45.68
C PHE A 17 -14.27 -54.18 45.11
N CYS A 18 -14.29 -52.96 45.64
CA CYS A 18 -14.74 -51.80 44.86
C CYS A 18 -13.75 -51.63 43.69
N SER A 19 -13.95 -52.38 42.60
CA SER A 19 -13.46 -51.92 41.32
C SER A 19 -14.42 -50.83 40.90
N CYS A 20 -14.04 -49.57 41.15
CA CYS A 20 -14.57 -48.48 40.35
C CYS A 20 -14.30 -48.86 38.90
N SER A 21 -15.34 -49.27 38.16
CA SER A 21 -15.26 -49.32 36.72
C SER A 21 -14.99 -47.89 36.27
N GLY A 22 -13.72 -47.60 36.01
CA GLY A 22 -13.35 -46.41 35.27
C GLY A 22 -14.11 -46.48 33.97
N THR A 23 -15.11 -45.62 33.80
CA THR A 23 -15.70 -45.36 32.49
C THR A 23 -14.53 -45.19 31.52
N PRO A 24 -14.42 -46.02 30.47
CA PRO A 24 -13.37 -45.84 29.50
C PRO A 24 -13.51 -44.42 28.98
N ARG A 25 -12.54 -43.55 29.30
CA ARG A 25 -12.39 -42.28 28.61
C ARG A 25 -12.01 -42.67 27.18
N SER A 26 -13.03 -42.79 26.33
CA SER A 26 -12.81 -42.76 24.90
C SER A 26 -12.24 -41.39 24.57
N VAL A 27 -10.94 -41.33 24.31
CA VAL A 27 -10.36 -40.22 23.56
C VAL A 27 -10.91 -40.39 22.15
N SER A 28 -12.03 -39.75 21.87
CA SER A 28 -12.45 -39.55 20.48
C SER A 28 -11.53 -38.49 19.92
N VAL A 29 -10.65 -38.90 19.02
CA VAL A 29 -9.93 -37.93 18.18
C VAL A 29 -10.99 -37.30 17.31
N LEU A 30 -11.22 -36.00 17.49
CA LEU A 30 -12.11 -35.25 16.63
C LEU A 30 -11.50 -35.29 15.23
N THR A 31 -12.18 -35.99 14.33
CA THR A 31 -11.86 -36.02 12.91
C THR A 31 -12.70 -34.96 12.22
N GLY A 32 -12.07 -34.04 11.50
CA GLY A 32 -12.74 -32.93 10.84
C GLY A 32 -11.72 -31.87 10.46
N ASP A 33 -12.16 -30.93 9.66
CA ASP A 33 -11.41 -29.72 9.38
C ASP A 33 -11.72 -28.69 10.46
N PHE A 34 -10.67 -28.28 11.18
CA PHE A 34 -10.73 -27.30 12.27
C PHE A 34 -9.95 -26.04 11.93
N ASP A 35 -9.45 -25.93 10.68
CA ASP A 35 -8.75 -24.75 10.23
C ASP A 35 -9.78 -23.63 10.04
N THR A 36 -9.53 -22.49 10.67
CA THR A 36 -10.42 -21.33 10.52
C THR A 36 -10.09 -20.61 9.22
N PRO A 37 -11.11 -20.07 8.52
CA PRO A 37 -10.85 -19.23 7.35
C PRO A 37 -9.95 -18.05 7.72
N VAL A 38 -9.14 -17.60 6.77
CA VAL A 38 -8.21 -16.47 6.92
C VAL A 38 -8.63 -15.36 5.96
N LEU A 39 -8.63 -14.11 6.42
CA LEU A 39 -8.77 -12.95 5.54
C LEU A 39 -7.42 -12.71 4.85
N GLU A 40 -7.34 -13.05 3.57
CA GLU A 40 -6.09 -13.00 2.79
C GLU A 40 -5.80 -11.59 2.28
N SER A 41 -6.83 -10.88 1.82
CA SER A 41 -6.67 -9.51 1.36
C SER A 41 -7.96 -8.69 1.44
N VAL A 42 -7.76 -7.37 1.50
CA VAL A 42 -8.80 -6.36 1.45
C VAL A 42 -8.41 -5.37 0.36
N SER A 43 -9.32 -5.09 -0.57
CA SER A 43 -9.08 -4.17 -1.68
C SER A 43 -10.24 -3.19 -1.84
N CYS A 44 -9.93 -1.89 -1.84
CA CYS A 44 -10.93 -0.87 -2.16
C CYS A 44 -11.15 -0.85 -3.66
N THR A 45 -12.38 -1.11 -4.10
CA THR A 45 -12.71 -1.19 -5.53
C THR A 45 -13.42 0.05 -6.04
N SER A 46 -13.98 0.87 -5.15
CA SER A 46 -14.51 2.21 -5.42
C SER A 46 -14.69 2.97 -4.11
N SER A 47 -15.08 4.25 -4.15
CA SER A 47 -15.49 4.99 -2.94
C SER A 47 -16.66 4.35 -2.19
N ARG A 48 -17.39 3.43 -2.83
CA ARG A 48 -18.59 2.78 -2.29
C ARG A 48 -18.43 1.28 -2.09
N SER A 49 -17.23 0.73 -2.23
CA SER A 49 -17.06 -0.71 -2.06
C SER A 49 -15.65 -1.14 -1.69
N VAL A 50 -15.61 -2.18 -0.85
CA VAL A 50 -14.41 -2.94 -0.53
C VAL A 50 -14.66 -4.43 -0.78
N GLN A 51 -13.67 -5.13 -1.32
CA GLN A 51 -13.68 -6.57 -1.51
C GLN A 51 -12.77 -7.26 -0.49
N LEU A 52 -13.30 -8.34 0.08
CA LEU A 52 -12.66 -9.18 1.08
C LEU A 52 -12.44 -10.58 0.47
N LEU A 53 -11.19 -11.00 0.39
CA LEU A 53 -10.79 -12.33 -0.09
C LEU A 53 -10.45 -13.21 1.11
N PHE A 54 -11.02 -14.41 1.15
CA PHE A 54 -10.74 -15.41 2.17
C PHE A 54 -10.04 -16.64 1.59
N SER A 55 -9.30 -17.35 2.45
CA SER A 55 -8.54 -18.57 2.09
C SER A 55 -9.41 -19.72 1.59
N GLU A 56 -10.71 -19.68 1.90
CA GLU A 56 -11.67 -20.72 1.57
C GLU A 56 -13.09 -20.18 1.43
N ALA A 57 -14.04 -21.08 1.15
CA ALA A 57 -15.43 -20.73 1.01
C ALA A 57 -16.03 -20.26 2.34
N VAL A 58 -16.59 -19.05 2.36
CA VAL A 58 -17.19 -18.46 3.56
C VAL A 58 -18.55 -17.82 3.28
N THR A 59 -19.39 -17.79 4.31
CA THR A 59 -20.64 -17.02 4.35
C THR A 59 -20.53 -15.90 5.39
N GLY A 60 -20.87 -14.67 4.99
CA GLY A 60 -20.93 -13.54 5.92
C GLY A 60 -22.08 -13.68 6.92
N LYS A 61 -21.79 -13.60 8.22
CA LYS A 61 -22.81 -13.51 9.29
C LYS A 61 -23.16 -12.07 9.62
N PHE A 62 -22.13 -11.23 9.71
CA PHE A 62 -22.25 -9.84 10.08
C PHE A 62 -21.06 -9.06 9.55
N VAL A 63 -21.31 -7.87 9.01
CA VAL A 63 -20.29 -6.93 8.56
C VAL A 63 -20.70 -5.53 8.99
N GLU A 64 -19.76 -4.82 9.60
CA GLU A 64 -19.87 -3.43 9.98
C GLU A 64 -18.76 -2.62 9.33
N VAL A 65 -19.11 -1.40 8.93
CA VAL A 65 -18.21 -0.43 8.36
C VAL A 65 -18.40 0.89 9.09
N GLY A 66 -17.32 1.63 9.29
CA GLY A 66 -17.43 3.01 9.71
C GLY A 66 -16.08 3.72 9.74
N LYS A 67 -16.13 5.01 10.04
CA LYS A 67 -14.95 5.87 10.14
C LYS A 67 -14.11 5.44 11.34
N ALA A 68 -12.81 5.26 11.12
CA ALA A 68 -11.90 4.79 12.14
C ALA A 68 -11.40 5.95 12.99
N GLU A 69 -11.52 5.83 14.32
CA GLU A 69 -10.89 6.73 15.28
C GLU A 69 -9.99 5.94 16.24
N ASN A 70 -9.02 6.64 16.85
CA ASN A 70 -8.05 6.06 17.77
C ASN A 70 -7.32 4.86 17.15
N ILE A 71 -6.81 5.03 15.93
CA ILE A 71 -6.09 3.98 15.21
C ILE A 71 -4.86 3.58 16.03
N GLN A 72 -5.00 2.50 16.80
CA GLN A 72 -3.87 1.85 17.44
C GLN A 72 -3.31 0.85 16.44
N ILE A 73 -2.11 1.17 15.95
CA ILE A 73 -1.42 0.48 14.86
C ILE A 73 -1.31 -1.04 15.10
N GLU A 74 -1.36 -1.47 16.36
CA GLU A 74 -1.15 -2.86 16.75
C GLU A 74 -2.40 -3.75 16.62
N THR A 75 -3.64 -3.23 16.60
CA THR A 75 -4.84 -4.09 16.49
C THR A 75 -6.08 -3.36 15.96
N ALA A 76 -6.47 -3.65 14.71
CA ALA A 76 -7.72 -3.14 14.12
C ALA A 76 -8.98 -3.51 14.94
N LEU A 77 -8.99 -4.67 15.62
CA LEU A 77 -10.12 -5.10 16.46
C LEU A 77 -10.43 -4.14 17.62
N VAL A 78 -9.46 -3.34 18.07
CA VAL A 78 -9.60 -2.40 19.20
C VAL A 78 -10.04 -1.01 18.72
N CYS A 79 -10.00 -0.75 17.41
CA CYS A 79 -10.38 0.55 16.86
C CYS A 79 -11.87 0.83 17.06
N SER A 80 -12.15 2.04 17.52
CA SER A 80 -13.51 2.54 17.71
C SER A 80 -14.07 3.05 16.38
N LEU A 81 -15.38 2.83 16.20
CA LEU A 81 -16.17 3.47 15.15
C LEU A 81 -16.68 4.80 15.67
N SER A 82 -16.30 5.90 15.04
CA SER A 82 -16.87 7.22 15.37
C SER A 82 -18.17 7.47 14.64
N GLU A 83 -18.28 6.95 13.43
CA GLU A 83 -19.46 7.04 12.60
C GLU A 83 -19.67 5.71 11.88
N LYS A 84 -20.86 5.13 12.04
CA LYS A 84 -21.24 3.91 11.33
C LYS A 84 -21.70 4.28 9.92
N ILE A 85 -21.19 3.55 8.93
CA ILE A 85 -21.61 3.68 7.54
C ILE A 85 -22.59 2.56 7.23
N ASP A 86 -23.74 2.94 6.68
CA ASP A 86 -24.70 1.96 6.21
C ASP A 86 -24.10 1.18 5.03
N ALA A 87 -24.05 -0.13 5.19
CA ALA A 87 -23.43 -1.02 4.23
C ALA A 87 -24.22 -2.32 4.07
N GLN A 88 -24.10 -2.92 2.88
CA GLN A 88 -24.63 -4.24 2.56
C GLN A 88 -23.49 -5.11 2.05
N TYR A 89 -23.47 -6.39 2.42
CA TYR A 89 -22.53 -7.33 1.86
C TYR A 89 -23.19 -8.20 0.79
N ILE A 90 -22.41 -8.54 -0.22
CA ILE A 90 -22.82 -9.34 -1.38
C ILE A 90 -21.78 -10.44 -1.57
N GLN A 91 -22.25 -11.69 -1.66
CA GLN A 91 -21.40 -12.81 -2.02
C GLN A 91 -21.07 -12.74 -3.52
N LYS A 92 -19.79 -12.56 -3.88
CA LYS A 92 -19.34 -12.48 -5.28
C LYS A 92 -18.93 -13.84 -5.82
N SER A 93 -18.25 -14.63 -4.99
CA SER A 93 -17.88 -16.03 -5.21
C SER A 93 -17.88 -16.75 -3.87
N SER A 94 -17.56 -18.05 -3.82
CA SER A 94 -17.52 -18.80 -2.55
C SER A 94 -16.59 -18.18 -1.52
N ASN A 95 -15.47 -17.59 -1.92
CA ASN A 95 -14.44 -17.03 -1.03
C ASN A 95 -14.27 -15.51 -1.12
N VAL A 96 -15.16 -14.81 -1.83
CA VAL A 96 -15.11 -13.34 -1.98
C VAL A 96 -16.42 -12.70 -1.53
N LEU A 97 -16.31 -11.80 -0.56
CA LEU A 97 -17.37 -10.92 -0.09
C LEU A 97 -17.09 -9.48 -0.56
N GLU A 98 -18.09 -8.83 -1.14
CA GLU A 98 -18.04 -7.41 -1.45
C GLU A 98 -18.94 -6.66 -0.47
N VAL A 99 -18.39 -5.67 0.22
CA VAL A 99 -19.13 -4.79 1.11
C VAL A 99 -19.36 -3.49 0.38
N ARG A 100 -20.63 -3.15 0.12
CA ARG A 100 -21.06 -1.93 -0.56
C ARG A 100 -21.63 -0.93 0.42
N PHE A 101 -21.15 0.29 0.34
CA PHE A 101 -21.54 1.40 1.18
C PHE A 101 -22.67 2.20 0.52
N LEU A 102 -23.67 2.61 1.31
CA LEU A 102 -24.76 3.45 0.83
C LEU A 102 -24.29 4.87 0.52
N ASP A 103 -23.30 5.36 1.25
CA ASP A 103 -22.64 6.64 1.04
C ASP A 103 -21.18 6.43 0.65
N ALA A 104 -20.63 7.36 -0.14
CA ALA A 104 -19.23 7.30 -0.55
C ALA A 104 -18.31 7.58 0.64
N THR A 105 -17.23 6.81 0.72
CA THR A 105 -16.11 7.12 1.62
C THR A 105 -15.38 8.37 1.14
N GLU A 106 -14.91 9.15 2.10
CA GLU A 106 -14.10 10.35 1.86
C GLU A 106 -12.66 9.92 1.59
N THR A 107 -12.10 10.43 0.50
CA THR A 107 -10.72 10.13 0.09
C THR A 107 -9.73 10.45 1.20
N GLY A 108 -8.80 9.53 1.46
CA GLY A 108 -7.75 9.73 2.46
C GLY A 108 -8.14 9.46 3.91
N ASN A 109 -9.45 9.41 4.21
CA ASN A 109 -9.90 9.10 5.56
C ASN A 109 -9.77 7.61 5.85
N SER A 110 -9.41 7.28 7.09
CA SER A 110 -9.34 5.90 7.54
C SER A 110 -10.72 5.38 7.92
N TYR A 111 -11.02 4.18 7.46
CA TYR A 111 -12.23 3.43 7.74
C TYR A 111 -11.85 2.06 8.26
N ILE A 112 -12.78 1.40 8.92
CA ILE A 112 -12.63 0.02 9.33
C ILE A 112 -13.79 -0.81 8.82
N VAL A 113 -13.47 -1.97 8.27
CA VAL A 113 -14.43 -3.04 7.98
C VAL A 113 -14.16 -4.17 8.95
N ARG A 114 -15.19 -4.58 9.69
CA ARG A 114 -15.10 -5.68 10.66
C ARG A 114 -16.31 -6.58 10.58
N GLY A 115 -16.15 -7.84 10.94
CA GLY A 115 -17.25 -8.77 10.82
C GLY A 115 -16.90 -10.18 11.28
N THR A 116 -17.86 -11.06 11.06
CA THR A 116 -17.71 -12.50 11.30
C THR A 116 -18.15 -13.26 10.07
N VAL A 117 -17.31 -14.19 9.63
CA VAL A 117 -17.60 -15.16 8.58
C VAL A 117 -17.58 -16.58 9.13
N ILE A 118 -18.25 -17.50 8.44
CA ILE A 118 -18.29 -18.93 8.76
C ILE A 118 -18.00 -19.76 7.50
N ASP A 119 -17.23 -20.82 7.63
CA ASP A 119 -16.98 -21.79 6.55
C ASP A 119 -18.09 -22.86 6.47
N SER A 120 -17.89 -23.89 5.64
CA SER A 120 -18.82 -25.03 5.56
C SER A 120 -18.74 -26.01 6.73
N ASN A 121 -17.65 -25.98 7.52
CA ASN A 121 -17.40 -26.86 8.67
C ASN A 121 -17.86 -26.24 10.01
N ASN A 122 -18.39 -25.01 9.96
CA ASN A 122 -18.75 -24.14 11.07
C ASN A 122 -17.57 -23.52 11.83
N ASN A 123 -16.37 -23.51 11.27
CA ASN A 123 -15.28 -22.70 11.78
C ASN A 123 -15.58 -21.22 11.48
N THR A 124 -15.26 -20.35 12.44
CA THR A 124 -15.59 -18.92 12.35
C THR A 124 -14.35 -18.06 12.41
N LEU A 125 -14.28 -17.04 11.56
CA LEU A 125 -13.30 -15.96 11.67
C LEU A 125 -14.01 -14.66 12.05
N THR A 126 -13.53 -14.00 13.09
CA THR A 126 -13.83 -12.59 13.36
C THR A 126 -12.66 -11.75 12.90
N PHE A 127 -12.92 -10.78 12.04
CA PHE A 127 -11.89 -9.95 11.44
C PHE A 127 -12.19 -8.46 11.65
N ALA A 128 -11.15 -7.66 11.59
CA ALA A 128 -11.25 -6.22 11.43
C ALA A 128 -10.05 -5.74 10.59
N TYR A 129 -10.29 -4.84 9.65
CA TYR A 129 -9.27 -4.33 8.75
C TYR A 129 -9.47 -2.83 8.53
N ILE A 130 -8.39 -2.07 8.69
CA ILE A 130 -8.36 -0.62 8.45
C ILE A 130 -8.02 -0.39 6.98
N PHE A 131 -8.83 0.39 6.29
CA PHE A 131 -8.61 0.78 4.91
C PHE A 131 -8.73 2.30 4.76
N ILE A 132 -8.15 2.84 3.69
CA ILE A 132 -8.26 4.26 3.35
C ILE A 132 -9.39 4.44 2.34
N GLY A 133 -10.20 5.48 2.52
CA GLY A 133 -11.26 5.85 1.59
C GLY A 133 -10.72 6.00 0.17
N TYR A 134 -11.40 5.37 -0.78
CA TYR A 134 -10.91 5.28 -2.16
C TYR A 134 -10.87 6.66 -2.80
N ASN A 135 -9.88 6.89 -3.64
CA ASN A 135 -9.72 8.12 -4.39
C ASN A 135 -10.34 7.97 -5.79
N ASP A 136 -11.57 8.47 -5.97
CA ASP A 136 -12.22 8.52 -7.29
C ASP A 136 -11.71 9.69 -8.15
N ASN A 137 -10.84 10.55 -7.60
CA ASN A 137 -10.38 11.79 -8.22
C ASN A 137 -8.84 11.85 -8.25
N VAL A 138 -8.19 10.75 -8.65
CA VAL A 138 -6.74 10.72 -8.88
C VAL A 138 -6.40 11.66 -10.05
N PRO A 139 -5.53 12.67 -9.84
CA PRO A 139 -5.16 13.60 -10.90
C PRO A 139 -4.31 12.91 -11.96
N ASP A 140 -4.35 13.47 -13.17
CA ASP A 140 -3.33 13.17 -14.17
C ASP A 140 -2.00 13.82 -13.75
N VAL A 141 -1.00 12.99 -13.47
CA VAL A 141 0.31 13.40 -12.97
C VAL A 141 1.42 12.74 -13.78
N ILE A 142 2.52 13.46 -13.97
CA ILE A 142 3.72 12.98 -14.67
C ILE A 142 4.97 13.32 -13.87
N LEU A 143 6.04 12.55 -14.06
CA LEU A 143 7.37 12.85 -13.54
C LEU A 143 7.98 14.00 -14.35
N SER A 144 8.55 14.99 -13.67
CA SER A 144 9.19 16.16 -14.30
C SER A 144 10.70 16.20 -14.11
N GLU A 145 11.20 15.93 -12.90
CA GLU A 145 12.62 16.06 -12.58
C GLU A 145 13.06 15.07 -11.50
N VAL A 146 14.28 14.53 -11.64
CA VAL A 146 14.88 13.63 -10.65
C VAL A 146 16.31 14.08 -10.34
N GLN A 147 16.56 14.37 -9.06
CA GLN A 147 17.90 14.46 -8.49
C GLN A 147 18.25 13.11 -7.88
N SER A 148 19.14 12.37 -8.53
CA SER A 148 19.54 11.03 -8.05
C SER A 148 20.77 11.05 -7.13
N ARG A 149 21.48 12.18 -7.05
CA ARG A 149 22.80 12.28 -6.41
C ARG A 149 22.76 13.18 -5.17
N TYR A 150 23.05 12.57 -4.03
CA TYR A 150 23.24 13.26 -2.76
C TYR A 150 24.58 14.00 -2.69
N SER A 151 24.57 15.24 -2.19
CA SER A 151 25.73 15.95 -1.67
C SER A 151 25.26 17.03 -0.70
N ASN A 152 25.43 16.76 0.60
CA ASN A 152 24.98 17.64 1.69
C ASN A 152 25.19 19.14 1.37
N PRO A 153 24.14 19.98 1.39
CA PRO A 153 22.76 19.67 1.83
C PRO A 153 21.81 19.18 0.73
N LYS A 154 22.26 19.07 -0.52
CA LYS A 154 21.43 18.63 -1.64
C LYS A 154 21.09 17.14 -1.52
N VAL A 155 19.81 16.84 -1.31
CA VAL A 155 19.27 15.49 -1.22
C VAL A 155 18.71 15.00 -2.55
N GLU A 156 18.52 13.69 -2.68
CA GLU A 156 17.76 13.14 -3.78
C GLU A 156 16.30 13.62 -3.72
N PHE A 157 15.73 13.94 -4.86
CA PHE A 157 14.30 14.23 -4.97
C PHE A 157 13.72 13.64 -6.26
N VAL A 158 12.42 13.39 -6.23
CA VAL A 158 11.60 13.10 -7.40
C VAL A 158 10.47 14.13 -7.42
N GLU A 159 10.33 14.81 -8.54
CA GLU A 159 9.30 15.80 -8.76
C GLU A 159 8.23 15.28 -9.72
N ILE A 160 6.98 15.59 -9.39
CA ILE A 160 5.85 15.40 -10.28
C ILE A 160 5.21 16.74 -10.66
N TYR A 161 4.62 16.77 -11.84
CA TYR A 161 3.79 17.85 -12.35
C TYR A 161 2.34 17.39 -12.45
N VAL A 162 1.43 18.23 -11.94
CA VAL A 162 -0.01 17.96 -11.89
C VAL A 162 -0.68 18.57 -13.12
N ARG A 163 -1.30 17.74 -13.97
CA ARG A 163 -1.95 18.17 -15.23
C ARG A 163 -3.45 18.40 -15.08
N THR A 164 -4.08 17.77 -14.09
CA THR A 164 -5.48 18.01 -13.73
C THR A 164 -5.63 18.13 -12.22
N ASN A 165 -6.63 18.87 -11.77
CA ASN A 165 -6.97 18.92 -10.35
C ASN A 165 -7.31 17.52 -9.83
N GLY A 166 -7.03 17.26 -8.55
CA GLY A 166 -7.36 15.98 -7.92
C GLY A 166 -6.75 15.81 -6.54
N ASN A 167 -6.84 14.59 -6.01
CA ASN A 167 -6.20 14.21 -4.75
C ASN A 167 -5.07 13.20 -5.01
N LEU A 168 -3.93 13.32 -4.35
CA LEU A 168 -2.81 12.38 -4.55
C LEU A 168 -2.91 11.06 -3.77
N SER A 169 -3.91 10.89 -2.91
CA SER A 169 -4.12 9.65 -2.15
C SER A 169 -4.16 8.44 -3.07
N GLY A 170 -3.36 7.43 -2.74
CA GLY A 170 -3.28 6.19 -3.53
C GLY A 170 -2.36 6.29 -4.75
N VAL A 171 -1.64 7.40 -4.95
CA VAL A 171 -0.50 7.51 -5.87
C VAL A 171 0.79 7.16 -5.13
N CYS A 172 1.76 6.58 -5.82
CA CYS A 172 3.05 6.18 -5.26
C CYS A 172 4.20 6.45 -6.24
N ILE A 173 5.31 6.96 -5.73
CA ILE A 173 6.61 6.94 -6.41
C ILE A 173 7.33 5.65 -6.02
N TYR A 174 7.86 4.92 -6.99
CA TYR A 174 8.64 3.70 -6.76
C TYR A 174 9.99 3.77 -7.46
N SER A 175 11.07 3.60 -6.71
CA SER A 175 12.41 3.35 -7.25
C SER A 175 12.71 1.86 -7.32
N ALA A 176 13.01 1.36 -8.52
CA ALA A 176 13.39 -0.04 -8.74
C ALA A 176 14.78 -0.38 -8.16
N LYS A 177 15.59 0.63 -7.82
CA LYS A 177 16.91 0.46 -7.19
C LYS A 177 16.81 -0.04 -5.75
N ASP A 178 15.77 0.40 -5.03
CA ASP A 178 15.57 0.09 -3.61
C ASP A 178 14.23 -0.59 -3.29
N GLY A 179 13.42 -0.85 -4.32
CA GLY A 179 12.23 -1.70 -4.24
C GLY A 179 11.21 -1.14 -3.24
N ALA A 180 10.77 -1.99 -2.31
CA ALA A 180 9.80 -1.60 -1.28
C ALA A 180 10.26 -0.39 -0.44
N ASN A 181 11.57 -0.25 -0.19
CA ASN A 181 12.11 0.88 0.55
C ASN A 181 12.26 2.16 -0.29
N GLY A 182 12.20 2.02 -1.62
CA GLY A 182 12.18 3.13 -2.57
C GLY A 182 10.77 3.63 -2.88
N ARG A 183 9.76 3.15 -2.14
CA ARG A 183 8.37 3.60 -2.26
C ARG A 183 8.12 4.85 -1.45
N TYR A 184 7.36 5.77 -2.03
CA TYR A 184 6.73 6.88 -1.32
C TYR A 184 5.27 6.96 -1.72
N GLU A 185 4.38 6.65 -0.79
CA GLU A 185 2.94 6.75 -0.99
C GLU A 185 2.47 8.14 -0.56
N PHE A 186 1.82 8.86 -1.47
CA PHE A 186 1.39 10.21 -1.20
C PHE A 186 0.28 10.20 -0.13
N PRO A 187 0.34 11.10 0.86
CA PRO A 187 -0.78 11.33 1.75
C PRO A 187 -1.94 12.00 0.97
N PRO A 188 -3.15 12.02 1.54
CA PRO A 188 -4.29 12.65 0.89
C PRO A 188 -4.12 14.17 0.86
N ILE A 189 -3.71 14.67 -0.31
CA ILE A 189 -3.47 16.08 -0.57
C ILE A 189 -4.25 16.47 -1.81
N GLU A 190 -5.03 17.54 -1.71
CA GLU A 190 -5.66 18.20 -2.86
C GLU A 190 -4.60 19.01 -3.62
N VAL A 191 -4.57 18.83 -4.93
CA VAL A 191 -3.64 19.51 -5.84
C VAL A 191 -4.39 20.14 -7.02
N GLU A 192 -3.82 21.22 -7.54
CA GLU A 192 -4.36 21.92 -8.71
C GLU A 192 -3.51 21.68 -9.96
N ALA A 193 -4.14 21.74 -11.14
CA ALA A 193 -3.42 21.70 -12.40
C ALA A 193 -2.38 22.84 -12.49
N GLY A 194 -1.17 22.52 -12.93
CA GLY A 194 -0.04 23.45 -12.94
C GLY A 194 0.86 23.36 -11.71
N GLU A 195 0.45 22.63 -10.66
CA GLU A 195 1.22 22.47 -9.44
C GLU A 195 2.40 21.50 -9.64
N PHE A 196 3.53 21.83 -9.02
CA PHE A 196 4.66 20.92 -8.85
C PHE A 196 4.66 20.37 -7.43
N VAL A 197 4.92 19.07 -7.29
CA VAL A 197 5.10 18.42 -5.99
C VAL A 197 6.46 17.76 -5.95
N VAL A 198 7.30 18.17 -5.00
CA VAL A 198 8.69 17.74 -4.84
C VAL A 198 8.77 16.80 -3.65
N VAL A 199 9.15 15.54 -3.90
CA VAL A 199 9.37 14.55 -2.84
C VAL A 199 10.87 14.39 -2.61
N HIS A 200 11.35 14.90 -1.48
CA HIS A 200 12.72 14.80 -1.00
C HIS A 200 12.95 13.47 -0.29
N PHE A 201 13.86 12.64 -0.81
CA PHE A 201 14.09 11.28 -0.33
C PHE A 201 15.03 11.20 0.89
N ARG A 202 15.45 12.34 1.47
CA ARG A 202 16.15 12.37 2.75
C ARG A 202 15.71 13.53 3.63
N ASN A 203 15.54 13.25 4.91
CA ASN A 203 15.28 14.19 5.98
C ASN A 203 16.56 14.35 6.84
N ILE A 204 17.37 15.35 6.49
CA ILE A 204 18.66 15.63 7.14
C ILE A 204 18.83 17.07 7.65
N GLU A 205 17.93 17.97 7.26
CA GLU A 205 17.94 19.38 7.66
C GLU A 205 16.94 19.61 8.81
N ALA A 206 17.10 20.70 9.57
CA ALA A 206 16.30 20.96 10.76
C ALA A 206 14.95 21.66 10.48
N ASP A 207 14.91 22.51 9.45
CA ASP A 207 13.78 23.38 9.12
C ASP A 207 12.97 22.83 7.93
N ILE A 208 12.64 21.54 7.95
CA ILE A 208 11.88 20.87 6.89
C ILE A 208 10.53 20.37 7.41
N ALA A 209 9.50 20.52 6.59
CA ALA A 209 8.13 20.17 6.93
C ALA A 209 7.39 19.66 5.69
N ASN A 210 6.45 18.73 5.89
CA ASN A 210 5.55 18.28 4.83
C ASN A 210 4.45 19.32 4.60
N GLU A 211 4.33 19.80 3.37
CA GLU A 211 3.31 20.76 2.95
C GLU A 211 2.06 20.04 2.48
N THR A 212 1.29 19.48 3.43
CA THR A 212 0.06 18.75 3.10
C THR A 212 -1.18 19.64 2.99
N GLY A 213 -1.07 20.91 3.41
CA GLY A 213 -2.15 21.91 3.39
C GLY A 213 -1.94 23.00 2.33
N ASN A 214 -2.55 24.16 2.57
CA ASN A 214 -2.50 25.30 1.64
C ASN A 214 -1.27 26.19 1.82
N ASP A 215 -0.50 26.01 2.89
CA ASP A 215 0.73 26.77 3.11
C ASP A 215 1.92 26.05 2.45
N LEU A 216 2.33 26.56 1.28
CA LEU A 216 3.44 26.04 0.46
C LEU A 216 4.78 26.76 0.76
N ASN A 217 4.91 27.36 1.95
CA ASN A 217 6.17 27.96 2.41
C ASN A 217 6.54 27.47 3.81
N LEU A 218 6.05 26.30 4.22
CA LEU A 218 6.34 25.72 5.54
C LEU A 218 7.76 25.14 5.57
N SER A 219 8.23 24.61 4.45
CA SER A 219 9.54 23.98 4.36
C SER A 219 10.64 25.00 4.03
N GLY A 220 11.72 25.00 4.81
CA GLY A 220 12.91 25.84 4.62
C GLY A 220 14.14 25.07 4.13
N GLY A 221 14.00 23.81 3.74
CA GLY A 221 15.09 22.94 3.33
C GLY A 221 15.76 23.33 2.02
N THR A 222 16.91 22.72 1.73
CA THR A 222 17.54 22.84 0.43
C THR A 222 16.59 22.29 -0.64
N TYR A 223 16.43 23.04 -1.74
CA TYR A 223 15.47 22.77 -2.82
C TYR A 223 13.99 22.95 -2.45
N SER A 224 13.68 23.45 -1.25
CA SER A 224 12.35 23.99 -1.00
C SER A 224 12.06 25.23 -1.84
N SER A 225 10.80 25.38 -2.22
CA SER A 225 10.34 26.45 -3.09
C SER A 225 8.91 26.87 -2.71
N SER A 226 8.23 27.64 -3.55
CA SER A 226 6.80 27.95 -3.39
C SER A 226 5.89 26.86 -3.99
N ALA A 227 6.46 25.69 -4.27
CA ALA A 227 5.76 24.49 -4.69
C ALA A 227 5.75 23.49 -3.54
N ARG A 228 4.89 22.48 -3.63
CA ARG A 228 4.65 21.59 -2.50
C ARG A 228 5.84 20.71 -2.21
N ASP A 229 6.43 20.88 -1.03
CA ASP A 229 7.53 20.05 -0.54
C ASP A 229 7.06 18.93 0.40
N LEU A 230 7.51 17.71 0.11
CA LEU A 230 7.28 16.52 0.91
C LEU A 230 8.60 15.82 1.21
N TRP A 231 8.75 15.28 2.41
CA TRP A 231 10.01 14.76 2.94
C TRP A 231 9.83 13.33 3.43
N VAL A 232 10.58 12.41 2.83
CA VAL A 232 10.65 11.01 3.29
C VAL A 232 11.42 10.95 4.61
N GLU A 233 10.85 10.26 5.60
CA GLU A 233 11.51 9.97 6.88
C GLU A 233 12.65 8.94 6.68
N ASN A 234 13.76 9.41 6.11
CA ASN A 234 14.87 8.58 5.71
C ASN A 234 16.17 9.39 5.67
N LYS A 235 17.32 8.75 5.86
CA LYS A 235 18.66 9.41 5.78
C LYS A 235 19.61 8.77 4.76
N SER A 236 19.21 7.66 4.16
CA SER A 236 20.03 6.84 3.25
C SER A 236 19.65 7.04 1.79
N ALA A 237 20.51 6.65 0.84
CA ALA A 237 20.17 6.71 -0.57
C ALA A 237 19.03 5.73 -0.91
N ARG A 238 18.00 6.22 -1.63
CA ARG A 238 16.87 5.40 -2.13
C ARG A 238 16.81 5.36 -3.65
N ILE A 239 17.32 6.41 -4.29
CA ILE A 239 17.34 6.55 -5.75
C ILE A 239 18.69 6.08 -6.30
N GLY A 240 18.69 5.44 -7.45
CA GLY A 240 19.89 5.00 -8.14
C GLY A 240 20.70 6.18 -8.70
N ASP A 241 21.96 6.27 -8.28
CA ASP A 241 22.87 7.36 -8.62
C ASP A 241 22.92 7.77 -10.10
N LYS A 242 23.04 6.79 -10.99
CA LYS A 242 23.14 6.97 -12.45
C LYS A 242 22.37 5.92 -13.26
N THR A 243 21.83 4.91 -12.58
CA THR A 243 21.04 3.85 -13.20
C THR A 243 19.87 3.52 -12.27
N ASP A 244 18.66 3.77 -12.74
CA ASP A 244 17.41 3.44 -12.04
C ASP A 244 16.22 3.42 -13.01
N VAL A 245 15.10 2.88 -12.52
CA VAL A 245 13.78 3.01 -13.12
C VAL A 245 12.87 3.55 -12.03
N ILE A 246 12.38 4.77 -12.22
CA ILE A 246 11.39 5.40 -11.35
C ILE A 246 10.02 5.27 -11.98
N LEU A 247 9.07 4.75 -11.23
CA LEU A 247 7.67 4.63 -11.62
C LEU A 247 6.83 5.59 -10.79
N LEU A 248 5.83 6.18 -11.43
CA LEU A 248 4.68 6.80 -10.79
C LEU A 248 3.49 5.87 -11.00
N GLU A 249 2.90 5.35 -9.93
CA GLU A 249 1.90 4.27 -10.02
C GLU A 249 0.72 4.47 -9.08
N LYS A 250 -0.43 3.91 -9.44
CA LYS A 250 -1.57 3.76 -8.54
C LYS A 250 -1.37 2.55 -7.63
N THR A 251 -1.55 2.74 -6.33
CA THR A 251 -1.44 1.68 -5.33
C THR A 251 -2.59 0.67 -5.40
N ALA A 252 -3.78 1.09 -5.82
CA ALA A 252 -4.98 0.25 -5.81
C ALA A 252 -4.93 -0.92 -6.81
N ASP A 253 -4.35 -0.70 -8.00
CA ASP A 253 -4.30 -1.68 -9.09
C ASP A 253 -2.89 -1.87 -9.68
N GLY A 254 -1.90 -1.11 -9.20
CA GLY A 254 -0.51 -1.20 -9.64
C GLY A 254 -0.24 -0.63 -11.03
N VAL A 255 -1.24 0.04 -11.64
CA VAL A 255 -1.10 0.67 -12.97
C VAL A 255 -0.07 1.78 -12.92
N VAL A 256 0.89 1.73 -13.83
CA VAL A 256 1.92 2.75 -13.99
C VAL A 256 1.36 3.94 -14.79
N LEU A 257 1.37 5.11 -14.17
CA LEU A 257 0.91 6.39 -14.74
C LEU A 257 2.00 7.03 -15.61
N ASP A 258 3.25 6.99 -15.14
CA ASP A 258 4.41 7.53 -15.84
C ASP A 258 5.68 6.82 -15.35
N ALA A 259 6.76 6.91 -16.14
CA ALA A 259 8.05 6.35 -15.78
C ALA A 259 9.22 7.17 -16.34
N VAL A 260 10.36 7.06 -15.67
CA VAL A 260 11.66 7.41 -16.22
C VAL A 260 12.66 6.29 -15.98
N ALA A 261 13.27 5.83 -17.06
CA ALA A 261 14.39 4.91 -17.01
C ALA A 261 15.66 5.64 -17.46
N PHE A 262 16.69 5.59 -16.63
CA PHE A 262 17.99 6.17 -16.95
C PHE A 262 19.12 5.20 -16.59
N ALA A 263 20.20 5.23 -17.35
CA ALA A 263 21.33 4.31 -17.19
C ALA A 263 22.66 4.94 -17.63
N GLU A 264 23.76 4.44 -17.07
CA GLU A 264 25.11 4.74 -17.58
C GLU A 264 25.27 4.16 -18.98
N SER A 265 25.82 4.95 -19.92
CA SER A 265 25.96 4.56 -21.33
C SER A 265 26.93 3.39 -21.54
N THR A 266 27.75 3.09 -20.54
CA THR A 266 28.73 2.00 -20.55
C THR A 266 28.09 0.64 -20.26
N LEU A 267 26.84 0.60 -19.78
CA LEU A 267 26.14 -0.64 -19.49
C LEU A 267 25.56 -1.24 -20.76
N GLU A 268 25.80 -2.53 -20.97
CA GLU A 268 25.21 -3.29 -22.07
C GLU A 268 23.84 -3.90 -21.72
N ASP A 269 23.56 -4.08 -20.43
CA ASP A 269 22.29 -4.60 -19.90
C ASP A 269 21.98 -4.03 -18.50
N TRP A 270 20.73 -4.18 -18.06
CA TRP A 270 20.28 -3.78 -16.73
C TRP A 270 20.98 -4.60 -15.65
N PRO A 271 21.61 -3.98 -14.64
CA PRO A 271 22.40 -4.71 -13.65
C PRO A 271 21.55 -5.47 -12.62
N LYS A 272 20.22 -5.32 -12.62
CA LYS A 272 19.29 -5.96 -11.69
C LYS A 272 17.97 -6.32 -12.37
N ASP A 273 17.44 -7.50 -12.04
CA ASP A 273 16.13 -7.95 -12.50
C ASP A 273 14.99 -7.02 -12.07
N THR A 274 15.12 -6.32 -10.93
CA THR A 274 14.12 -5.37 -10.46
C THR A 274 13.89 -4.22 -11.44
N PHE A 275 14.92 -3.81 -12.19
CA PHE A 275 14.80 -2.80 -13.24
C PHE A 275 14.00 -3.32 -14.44
N VAL A 276 14.29 -4.54 -14.88
CA VAL A 276 13.56 -5.19 -15.97
C VAL A 276 12.11 -5.43 -15.58
N GLN A 277 11.83 -5.84 -14.33
CA GLN A 277 10.47 -6.00 -13.82
C GLN A 277 9.70 -4.67 -13.81
N ALA A 278 10.32 -3.58 -13.34
CA ALA A 278 9.71 -2.26 -13.35
C ALA A 278 9.40 -1.76 -14.77
N LEU A 279 10.33 -1.96 -15.70
CA LEU A 279 10.15 -1.61 -17.11
C LEU A 279 9.05 -2.43 -17.79
N ASN A 280 8.95 -3.73 -17.51
CA ASN A 280 7.86 -4.55 -18.04
C ASN A 280 6.48 -4.00 -17.62
N ARG A 281 6.37 -3.51 -16.38
CA ARG A 281 5.14 -2.86 -15.90
C ARG A 281 4.89 -1.55 -16.65
N ALA A 282 5.90 -0.67 -16.75
CA ALA A 282 5.77 0.60 -17.46
C ALA A 282 5.42 0.43 -18.95
N VAL A 283 6.05 -0.52 -19.65
CA VAL A 283 5.77 -0.81 -21.06
C VAL A 283 4.39 -1.43 -21.25
N LYS A 284 3.97 -2.34 -20.38
CA LYS A 284 2.63 -2.93 -20.41
C LYS A 284 1.54 -1.86 -20.31
N ASP A 285 1.74 -0.86 -19.46
CA ASP A 285 0.76 0.20 -19.22
C ASP A 285 0.96 1.42 -20.15
N GLY A 286 1.95 1.39 -21.06
CA GLY A 286 2.21 2.46 -22.02
C GLY A 286 2.92 3.69 -21.45
N ALA A 287 3.39 3.62 -20.21
CA ALA A 287 4.14 4.67 -19.50
C ALA A 287 5.63 4.73 -19.88
N TRP A 288 6.11 3.76 -20.67
CA TRP A 288 7.45 3.76 -21.26
C TRP A 288 7.45 2.93 -22.56
N ASN A 289 8.39 3.17 -23.47
CA ASN A 289 8.33 2.59 -24.82
C ASN A 289 9.14 1.30 -25.03
N SER A 290 10.08 0.96 -24.15
CA SER A 290 10.96 -0.20 -24.34
C SER A 290 11.63 -0.68 -23.05
N ILE A 291 11.85 -1.99 -22.94
CA ILE A 291 12.62 -2.58 -21.83
C ILE A 291 14.13 -2.56 -22.07
N SER A 292 14.58 -2.20 -23.27
CA SER A 292 16.02 -2.20 -23.60
C SER A 292 16.74 -1.09 -22.86
N ILE A 293 17.91 -1.40 -22.29
CA ILE A 293 18.77 -0.38 -21.67
C ILE A 293 19.20 0.71 -22.67
N LYS A 294 19.26 0.38 -23.98
CA LYS A 294 19.57 1.34 -25.05
C LYS A 294 18.49 2.41 -25.20
N ASP A 295 17.29 2.14 -24.72
CA ASP A 295 16.17 3.08 -24.73
C ASP A 295 15.99 3.79 -23.39
N ALA A 296 16.94 3.64 -22.46
CA ALA A 296 17.04 4.47 -21.27
C ALA A 296 17.64 5.84 -21.60
N ALA A 297 17.27 6.86 -20.81
CA ALA A 297 17.94 8.14 -20.84
C ALA A 297 19.38 8.03 -20.32
N VAL A 298 20.30 8.83 -20.88
CA VAL A 298 21.73 8.71 -20.57
C VAL A 298 22.05 9.39 -19.24
N GLY A 299 22.41 8.61 -18.23
CA GLY A 299 22.68 9.04 -16.85
C GLY A 299 24.13 9.46 -16.55
N ASP A 300 25.05 9.40 -17.52
CA ASP A 300 26.50 9.56 -17.29
C ASP A 300 26.89 10.82 -16.50
N LYS A 301 26.20 11.93 -16.78
CA LYS A 301 26.48 13.27 -16.23
C LYS A 301 25.69 13.58 -14.96
N LEU A 302 24.83 12.68 -14.48
CA LEU A 302 24.09 12.86 -13.23
C LEU A 302 25.06 13.08 -12.07
N SER A 303 24.83 14.16 -11.32
CA SER A 303 25.72 14.61 -10.24
C SER A 303 24.92 15.41 -9.22
N ALA A 304 25.55 15.78 -8.11
CA ALA A 304 24.93 16.69 -7.13
C ALA A 304 24.52 18.07 -7.68
N THR A 305 24.94 18.38 -8.91
CA THR A 305 24.65 19.66 -9.59
C THR A 305 23.92 19.46 -10.91
N ARG A 306 23.54 18.22 -11.26
CA ARG A 306 22.88 17.90 -12.53
C ARG A 306 21.84 16.82 -12.28
N THR A 307 20.60 17.18 -12.51
CA THR A 307 19.39 16.35 -12.47
C THR A 307 19.11 15.75 -13.85
N ILE A 308 18.17 14.81 -13.92
CA ILE A 308 17.53 14.42 -15.17
C ILE A 308 16.12 15.02 -15.19
N SER A 309 15.82 15.77 -16.24
CA SER A 309 14.57 16.52 -16.38
C SER A 309 13.85 16.15 -17.67
N ARG A 310 12.52 16.17 -17.60
CA ARG A 310 11.64 16.00 -18.74
C ARG A 310 11.65 17.28 -19.57
N LYS A 311 11.85 17.15 -20.87
CA LYS A 311 11.93 18.24 -21.83
C LYS A 311 10.54 18.65 -22.32
N GLY A 312 10.43 19.91 -22.71
CA GLY A 312 9.26 20.44 -23.41
C GLY A 312 8.09 20.78 -22.49
N ASN A 313 6.94 21.06 -23.10
CA ASN A 313 5.77 21.53 -22.38
C ASN A 313 5.08 20.39 -21.61
N LEU A 314 5.08 20.47 -20.27
CA LEU A 314 4.48 19.48 -19.38
C LEU A 314 2.94 19.43 -19.47
N ASP A 315 2.30 20.50 -19.95
CA ASP A 315 0.86 20.53 -20.29
C ASP A 315 0.54 19.92 -21.67
N GLY A 316 1.58 19.63 -22.45
CA GLY A 316 1.45 19.15 -23.82
C GLY A 316 1.26 17.64 -23.93
N VAL A 317 1.33 17.17 -25.18
CA VAL A 317 1.40 15.73 -25.46
C VAL A 317 2.74 15.20 -24.97
N ILE A 318 2.68 14.23 -24.07
CA ILE A 318 3.87 13.59 -23.50
C ILE A 318 4.28 12.39 -24.36
N VAL A 319 5.57 12.34 -24.70
CA VAL A 319 6.18 11.16 -25.30
C VAL A 319 6.83 10.33 -24.19
N PHE A 320 6.44 9.06 -24.07
CA PHE A 320 6.95 8.16 -23.02
C PHE A 320 8.19 7.40 -23.50
N SER A 321 9.31 8.10 -23.65
CA SER A 321 10.59 7.54 -24.10
C SER A 321 11.79 8.33 -23.57
N ARG A 322 13.01 7.79 -23.76
CA ARG A 322 14.27 8.53 -23.50
C ARG A 322 14.35 9.89 -24.19
N ASP A 323 13.67 10.09 -25.32
CA ASP A 323 13.75 11.34 -26.07
C ASP A 323 13.07 12.50 -25.37
N SER A 324 12.24 12.22 -24.36
CA SER A 324 11.63 13.23 -23.49
C SER A 324 12.50 13.63 -22.32
N TRP A 325 13.70 13.05 -22.15
CA TRP A 325 14.51 13.26 -20.96
C TRP A 325 15.93 13.70 -21.30
N SER A 326 16.51 14.55 -20.47
CA SER A 326 17.91 14.96 -20.58
C SER A 326 18.50 15.34 -19.23
N VAL A 327 19.81 15.14 -19.10
CA VAL A 327 20.56 15.63 -17.93
C VAL A 327 20.77 17.14 -18.06
N THR A 328 20.42 17.89 -17.01
CA THR A 328 20.48 19.35 -16.97
C THR A 328 21.92 19.89 -16.97
N SER A 329 22.07 21.19 -17.25
CA SER A 329 23.32 21.92 -17.02
C SER A 329 23.69 21.99 -15.53
N ILE A 330 24.94 22.39 -15.25
CA ILE A 330 25.44 22.49 -13.87
C ILE A 330 24.62 23.54 -13.12
N ASN A 331 24.12 23.15 -11.94
CA ASN A 331 23.29 23.96 -11.05
C ASN A 331 22.00 24.46 -11.70
N SER A 332 21.42 23.66 -12.59
CA SER A 332 20.16 23.94 -13.27
C SER A 332 19.04 23.01 -12.81
N ALA A 333 19.12 22.53 -11.58
CA ALA A 333 17.98 21.87 -10.95
C ALA A 333 16.86 22.91 -10.74
N SER A 334 15.62 22.54 -11.01
CA SER A 334 14.46 23.43 -11.02
C SER A 334 13.30 22.97 -10.12
N PRO A 335 13.55 22.45 -8.90
CA PRO A 335 12.48 21.95 -8.04
C PRO A 335 11.43 23.05 -7.77
N GLY A 336 10.19 22.67 -7.96
CA GLY A 336 8.99 23.47 -7.86
C GLY A 336 8.73 24.43 -9.02
N LYS A 337 9.44 24.29 -10.14
CA LYS A 337 9.42 25.25 -11.25
C LYS A 337 9.47 24.53 -12.60
N PRO A 338 9.06 25.19 -13.70
CA PRO A 338 9.30 24.67 -15.03
C PRO A 338 10.77 24.30 -15.25
N ASN A 339 10.99 23.13 -15.84
CA ASN A 339 12.31 22.61 -16.15
C ASN A 339 13.11 23.61 -16.98
N SER A 340 14.39 23.82 -16.62
CA SER A 340 15.30 24.58 -17.46
C SER A 340 15.79 23.71 -18.61
N ASP A 341 15.28 23.96 -19.81
CA ASP A 341 15.73 23.33 -21.07
C ASP A 341 17.18 23.69 -21.45
#